data_AF-A0AAW5PDP1-F1
#
_entry.id   AF-A0AAW5PDP1-F1
#
_cell.length_a   1.000
_cell.length_b   1.000
_cell.length_c   1.000
_cell.angle_alpha   90.00
_cell.angle_beta   90.00
_cell.angle_gamma   90.00
#
_symmetry.space_group_name_H-M   'P 1'
#
loop_
_entity.id
_entity.type
_entity.pdbx_description
1 polymer ?
#
loop_
_entity_poly.entity_id
_entity_poly.type
_entity_poly.pdbx_seq_one_letter_code
_entity_poly.pdbx_strand_id
1 'polypeptide(L)'
;MQRFDASLLVCVLLLLPLGLLATACSTPSSGSAAEGADTTQPTSAEPPQLPSTPPGPYPDRVVLSHAADPSSSLSVTWRTDSTVTGAKAQVALATGGPSFYTQARTVEAETQDLHAHKVTGEHVSANYHSVTFEGLMADTLYAYRVGDGERWSEWFHARTASQQPEPFSFVYVGDAQNNVRSHWSRLIRQAYTDAPEIDFLLHAGDLVDNAHRNVEWGHWNAAGGFIQSMVPNIAVPGNHEYAGYRSWRARDTFQVEVEANGQEMTGTILEPDGNPEPLEATNSGAVPSSSRSPTGDWDYNVDNGEYVGTLQIESDGSGYGATLVSEDGRARPLQDVSVDGNTLTGHFLMEVEKESPEQLSVHWHPQFAFPENGPEGMEETVYHLDYQGMRVVGLNSEAAKMD
;
A
#
# COMPACT_ATOMS: atom_id res chain seq x y z
N MET A 1 31.61 20.75 -41.52
CA MET A 1 31.84 22.21 -41.62
C MET A 1 30.60 22.82 -42.30
N GLN A 2 29.83 23.62 -41.55
CA GLN A 2 28.74 24.56 -41.92
C GLN A 2 27.60 24.04 -42.83
N ARG A 3 26.41 23.69 -42.31
CA ARG A 3 25.24 24.51 -41.84
C ARG A 3 24.66 25.46 -42.90
N PHE A 4 23.39 25.23 -43.25
CA PHE A 4 22.36 26.26 -43.40
C PHE A 4 20.98 25.68 -43.03
N ASP A 5 20.34 26.34 -42.06
CA ASP A 5 18.99 26.13 -41.55
C ASP A 5 17.94 26.83 -42.44
N ALA A 6 16.72 26.31 -42.48
CA ALA A 6 15.52 27.07 -42.86
C ALA A 6 14.31 26.60 -42.05
N SER A 7 14.01 27.36 -41.00
CA SER A 7 12.77 27.28 -40.20
C SER A 7 11.62 27.95 -40.95
N LEU A 8 10.41 27.38 -40.88
CA LEU A 8 9.17 28.08 -41.20
C LEU A 8 8.19 27.91 -40.03
N LEU A 9 8.07 28.95 -39.21
CA LEU A 9 7.14 29.07 -38.08
C LEU A 9 6.01 30.00 -38.52
N VAL A 10 4.77 29.51 -38.53
CA VAL A 10 3.57 30.31 -38.79
C VAL A 10 2.95 30.69 -37.45
N CYS A 11 3.06 31.96 -37.07
CA CYS A 11 2.41 32.55 -35.89
C CYS A 11 1.00 33.04 -36.25
N VAL A 12 -0.03 32.52 -35.57
CA VAL A 12 -1.38 33.08 -35.57
C VAL A 12 -1.59 33.83 -34.25
N LEU A 13 -1.74 35.16 -34.32
CA LEU A 13 -2.12 36.03 -33.21
C LEU A 13 -3.63 35.92 -32.94
N LEU A 14 -4.02 35.65 -31.70
CA LEU A 14 -5.37 35.89 -31.18
C LEU A 14 -5.29 36.93 -30.05
N LEU A 15 -6.04 38.02 -30.23
CA LEU A 15 -6.17 39.18 -29.34
C LEU A 15 -7.08 38.84 -28.14
N LEU A 16 -6.60 39.10 -26.92
CA LEU A 16 -7.39 39.14 -25.68
C LEU A 16 -7.61 40.61 -25.26
N PRO A 17 -8.80 41.01 -24.80
CA PRO A 17 -8.97 42.31 -24.16
C PRO A 17 -8.71 42.23 -22.64
N LEU A 18 -7.82 43.10 -22.18
CA LEU A 18 -7.58 43.44 -20.77
C LEU A 18 -8.84 44.05 -20.14
N GLY A 19 -9.22 43.54 -18.97
CA GLY A 19 -10.09 44.23 -18.01
C GLY A 19 -9.39 44.35 -16.66
N LEU A 20 -8.83 45.53 -16.38
CA LEU A 20 -8.34 45.94 -15.06
C LEU A 20 -9.52 46.15 -14.10
N LEU A 21 -9.42 45.62 -12.88
CA LEU A 21 -9.97 46.28 -11.69
C LEU A 21 -9.05 46.00 -10.50
N ALA A 22 -8.46 47.08 -10.01
CA ALA A 22 -7.68 47.15 -8.78
C ALA A 22 -8.52 47.81 -7.67
N THR A 23 -8.01 47.68 -6.44
CA THR A 23 -8.41 48.32 -5.16
C THR A 23 -9.44 47.54 -4.34
N ALA A 24 -9.27 47.31 -3.02
CA ALA A 24 -8.25 47.72 -2.07
C ALA A 24 -8.20 46.74 -0.88
N CYS A 25 -7.02 46.55 -0.30
CA CYS A 25 -6.82 45.97 1.02
C CYS A 25 -7.37 46.90 2.11
N SER A 26 -8.10 46.34 3.07
CA SER A 26 -8.21 46.91 4.43
C SER A 26 -8.37 45.79 5.44
N THR A 27 -7.53 45.82 6.48
CA THR A 27 -7.55 44.94 7.67
C THR A 27 -8.15 45.72 8.86
N PRO A 28 -8.30 45.14 10.07
CA PRO A 28 -9.61 44.89 10.67
C PRO A 28 -9.95 45.89 11.79
N SER A 29 -11.24 46.12 12.03
CA SER A 29 -11.73 46.83 13.22
C SER A 29 -12.25 45.84 14.25
N SER A 30 -11.73 45.94 15.46
CA SER A 30 -12.19 45.29 16.68
C SER A 30 -13.58 45.81 17.11
N GLY A 31 -14.40 44.92 17.69
CA GLY A 31 -15.74 45.26 18.17
C GLY A 31 -16.44 44.10 18.91
N SER A 32 -16.20 44.04 20.22
CA SER A 32 -17.01 43.51 21.33
C SER A 32 -18.33 42.76 21.06
N ALA A 33 -18.34 41.50 21.52
CA ALA A 33 -19.38 40.71 22.21
C ALA A 33 -20.87 41.16 22.23
N ALA A 34 -21.75 40.23 21.84
CA ALA A 34 -23.01 39.93 22.52
C ALA A 34 -23.42 38.46 22.26
N GLU A 35 -23.89 37.80 23.31
CA GLU A 35 -24.13 36.37 23.49
C GLU A 35 -25.38 35.83 22.76
N GLY A 36 -25.39 34.52 22.52
CA GLY A 36 -26.61 33.73 22.33
C GLY A 36 -26.67 32.94 21.02
N ALA A 37 -25.81 31.92 20.86
CA ALA A 37 -25.99 30.91 19.82
C ALA A 37 -25.86 29.51 20.44
N ASP A 38 -27.00 28.82 20.41
CA ASP A 38 -27.20 27.40 20.68
C ASP A 38 -26.14 26.56 19.94
N THR A 39 -25.19 25.99 20.69
CA THR A 39 -24.14 25.14 20.13
C THR A 39 -24.67 23.72 19.94
N THR A 40 -25.43 23.50 18.86
CA THR A 40 -25.43 22.17 18.24
C THR A 40 -24.06 22.00 17.59
N GLN A 41 -23.18 21.23 18.23
CA GLN A 41 -21.94 20.80 17.57
C GLN A 41 -22.32 20.12 16.25
N PRO A 42 -21.77 20.55 15.10
CA PRO A 42 -21.90 19.77 13.89
C PRO A 42 -21.14 18.47 14.14
N THR A 43 -21.85 17.35 14.08
CA THR A 43 -21.23 16.03 13.84
C THR A 43 -20.20 16.23 12.76
N SER A 44 -18.94 15.94 13.06
CA SER A 44 -17.83 15.92 12.13
C SER A 44 -18.19 14.98 10.99
N ALA A 45 -18.77 15.52 9.91
CA ALA A 45 -19.01 14.77 8.70
C ALA A 45 -17.65 14.34 8.19
N GLU A 46 -17.48 13.03 7.99
CA GLU A 46 -16.30 12.48 7.36
C GLU A 46 -16.07 13.22 6.04
N PRO A 47 -14.82 13.64 5.73
CA PRO A 47 -14.54 14.36 4.50
C PRO A 47 -15.04 13.54 3.30
N PRO A 48 -15.56 14.21 2.25
CA PRO A 48 -16.08 13.52 1.08
C PRO A 48 -15.00 12.62 0.48
N GLN A 49 -15.28 11.32 0.44
CA GLN A 49 -14.41 10.34 -0.18
C GLN A 49 -14.45 10.45 -1.70
N LEU A 50 -13.42 9.95 -2.36
CA LEU A 50 -13.41 9.90 -3.82
C LEU A 50 -14.43 8.90 -4.35
N PRO A 51 -15.00 9.13 -5.54
CA PRO A 51 -15.90 8.15 -6.15
C PRO A 51 -15.27 6.76 -6.34
N SER A 52 -13.94 6.65 -6.54
CA SER A 52 -13.24 5.37 -6.68
C SER A 52 -12.97 4.66 -5.34
N THR A 53 -13.34 5.26 -4.21
CA THR A 53 -13.14 4.71 -2.87
C THR A 53 -14.32 3.82 -2.46
N PRO A 54 -15.57 4.33 -2.32
CA PRO A 54 -16.72 3.49 -2.04
C PRO A 54 -17.18 2.79 -3.34
N PRO A 55 -17.43 1.47 -3.30
CA PRO A 55 -17.99 0.76 -4.44
C PRO A 55 -19.45 1.15 -4.67
N GLY A 56 -19.90 1.06 -5.91
CA GLY A 56 -21.30 1.24 -6.30
C GLY A 56 -21.73 0.19 -7.34
N PRO A 57 -22.97 0.25 -7.84
CA PRO A 57 -23.49 -0.80 -8.72
C PRO A 57 -22.98 -0.70 -10.16
N TYR A 58 -22.22 0.35 -10.49
CA TYR A 58 -21.56 0.50 -11.79
C TYR A 58 -20.13 -0.04 -11.71
N PRO A 59 -19.62 -0.69 -12.77
CA PRO A 59 -18.24 -1.13 -12.82
C PRO A 59 -17.26 0.02 -12.59
N ASP A 60 -16.32 -0.17 -11.66
CA ASP A 60 -15.15 0.67 -11.48
C ASP A 60 -13.87 -0.17 -11.31
N ARG A 61 -12.71 0.49 -11.18
CA ARG A 61 -11.40 -0.18 -11.06
C ARG A 61 -11.15 -1.24 -12.14
N VAL A 62 -11.53 -0.91 -13.38
CA VAL A 62 -11.40 -1.82 -14.54
C VAL A 62 -9.94 -1.93 -14.93
N VAL A 63 -9.36 -3.11 -14.77
CA VAL A 63 -7.96 -3.39 -15.05
C VAL A 63 -7.86 -4.51 -16.09
N LEU A 64 -7.17 -4.20 -17.18
CA LEU A 64 -6.78 -5.15 -18.21
C LEU A 64 -5.45 -5.81 -17.80
N SER A 65 -5.30 -7.10 -18.04
CA SER A 65 -4.10 -7.90 -17.76
C SER A 65 -3.99 -9.09 -18.72
N HIS A 66 -2.99 -9.96 -18.50
CA HIS A 66 -2.75 -11.17 -19.30
C HIS A 66 -2.76 -12.40 -18.40
N ALA A 67 -3.90 -13.09 -18.29
CA ALA A 67 -3.96 -14.39 -17.60
C ALA A 67 -3.62 -15.57 -18.53
N ALA A 68 -3.81 -15.40 -19.84
CA ALA A 68 -3.55 -16.39 -20.88
C ALA A 68 -2.72 -15.80 -22.04
N ASP A 69 -2.55 -16.55 -23.13
CA ASP A 69 -1.75 -16.16 -24.29
C ASP A 69 -2.19 -14.79 -24.85
N PRO A 70 -1.34 -13.74 -24.78
CA PRO A 70 -1.69 -12.39 -25.23
C PRO A 70 -2.06 -12.29 -26.72
N SER A 71 -1.65 -13.26 -27.54
CA SER A 71 -1.95 -13.27 -28.98
C SER A 71 -3.37 -13.73 -29.30
N SER A 72 -4.07 -14.34 -28.33
CA SER A 72 -5.41 -14.89 -28.55
C SER A 72 -6.38 -14.64 -27.40
N SER A 73 -5.99 -13.83 -26.42
CA SER A 73 -6.82 -13.54 -25.26
C SER A 73 -6.69 -12.11 -24.73
N LEU A 74 -7.73 -11.68 -23.99
CA LEU A 74 -7.74 -10.47 -23.18
C LEU A 74 -8.37 -10.79 -21.82
N SER A 75 -7.70 -10.47 -20.72
CA SER A 75 -8.21 -10.70 -19.36
C SER A 75 -8.53 -9.37 -18.69
N VAL A 76 -9.72 -9.26 -18.11
CA VAL A 76 -10.16 -8.04 -17.44
C VAL A 76 -10.76 -8.35 -16.07
N THR A 77 -10.40 -7.54 -15.08
CA THR A 77 -11.02 -7.48 -13.77
C THR A 77 -11.72 -6.15 -13.57
N TRP A 78 -12.74 -6.12 -12.71
CA TRP A 78 -13.40 -4.88 -12.27
C TRP A 78 -14.11 -5.07 -10.95
N ARG A 79 -14.47 -3.97 -10.30
CA ARG A 79 -15.17 -3.94 -9.02
C ARG A 79 -16.59 -3.38 -9.18
N THR A 80 -17.48 -3.86 -8.31
CA THR A 80 -18.81 -3.29 -8.03
C THR A 80 -19.10 -3.37 -6.53
N ASP A 81 -20.24 -2.83 -6.09
CA ASP A 81 -20.76 -3.14 -4.76
C ASP A 81 -21.24 -4.59 -4.65
N SER A 82 -21.48 -5.05 -3.42
CA SER A 82 -21.86 -6.44 -3.15
C SER A 82 -23.26 -6.84 -3.63
N THR A 83 -24.05 -5.91 -4.17
CA THR A 83 -25.40 -6.20 -4.69
C THR A 83 -25.38 -6.79 -6.10
N VAL A 84 -24.29 -6.62 -6.84
CA VAL A 84 -24.13 -7.13 -8.20
C VAL A 84 -23.59 -8.57 -8.16
N THR A 85 -24.40 -9.53 -8.60
CA THR A 85 -24.05 -10.96 -8.62
C THR A 85 -24.10 -11.60 -10.01
N GLY A 86 -24.67 -10.90 -11.01
CA GLY A 86 -24.82 -11.35 -12.39
C GLY A 86 -23.90 -10.60 -13.36
N ALA A 87 -22.62 -10.44 -12.97
CA ALA A 87 -21.66 -9.68 -13.73
C ALA A 87 -21.26 -10.40 -15.03
N LYS A 88 -21.01 -9.63 -16.08
CA LYS A 88 -20.68 -10.12 -17.42
C LYS A 88 -19.83 -9.11 -18.17
N ALA A 89 -19.13 -9.58 -19.19
CA ALA A 89 -18.36 -8.76 -20.09
C ALA A 89 -18.72 -9.03 -21.55
N GLN A 90 -18.48 -8.04 -22.40
CA GLN A 90 -18.69 -8.13 -23.84
C GLN A 90 -17.43 -7.77 -24.60
N VAL A 91 -17.20 -8.47 -25.71
CA VAL A 91 -16.10 -8.19 -26.65
C VAL A 91 -16.59 -8.27 -28.09
N ALA A 92 -16.14 -7.33 -28.91
CA ALA A 92 -16.43 -7.26 -30.34
C ALA A 92 -15.20 -6.79 -31.11
N LEU A 93 -15.10 -7.11 -32.40
CA LEU A 93 -14.09 -6.49 -33.26
C LEU A 93 -14.29 -4.98 -33.29
N ALA A 94 -13.22 -4.23 -33.06
CA ALA A 94 -13.25 -2.78 -33.19
C ALA A 94 -13.23 -2.43 -34.68
N THR A 95 -14.37 -1.98 -35.20
CA THR A 95 -14.49 -1.50 -36.58
C THR A 95 -14.76 0.00 -36.58
N GLY A 96 -14.47 0.70 -37.68
CA GLY A 96 -14.80 2.12 -37.81
C GLY A 96 -16.31 2.42 -37.85
N GLY A 97 -17.17 1.40 -37.94
CA GLY A 97 -18.62 1.56 -37.99
C GLY A 97 -19.25 1.66 -36.59
N PRO A 98 -20.27 2.50 -36.38
CA PRO A 98 -20.88 2.71 -35.06
C PRO A 98 -21.66 1.52 -34.53
N SER A 99 -21.97 0.52 -35.37
CA SER A 99 -22.76 -0.66 -35.01
C SER A 99 -21.93 -1.90 -34.65
N PHE A 100 -20.62 -1.75 -34.39
CA PHE A 100 -19.72 -2.87 -34.07
C PHE A 100 -20.24 -3.74 -32.91
N TYR A 101 -20.88 -3.12 -31.92
CA TYR A 101 -21.42 -3.77 -30.72
C TYR A 101 -22.50 -4.82 -31.02
N THR A 102 -23.15 -4.78 -32.20
CA THR A 102 -24.18 -5.75 -32.57
C THR A 102 -23.64 -7.16 -32.78
N GLN A 103 -22.32 -7.30 -32.97
CA GLN A 103 -21.61 -8.58 -33.09
C GLN A 103 -20.89 -8.95 -31.79
N ALA A 104 -21.17 -8.29 -30.67
CA ALA A 104 -20.49 -8.54 -29.42
C ALA A 104 -20.81 -9.94 -28.88
N ARG A 105 -19.76 -10.68 -28.53
CA ARG A 105 -19.85 -11.90 -27.73
C ARG A 105 -19.97 -11.50 -26.26
N THR A 106 -20.91 -12.11 -25.55
CA THR A 106 -21.09 -11.94 -24.09
C THR A 106 -20.51 -13.13 -23.35
N VAL A 107 -19.82 -12.89 -22.24
CA VAL A 107 -19.24 -13.89 -21.35
C VAL A 107 -19.68 -13.55 -19.92
N GLU A 108 -20.20 -14.53 -19.18
CA GLU A 108 -20.51 -14.34 -17.75
C GLU A 108 -19.20 -14.29 -16.94
N ALA A 109 -19.16 -13.45 -15.91
CA ALA A 109 -17.96 -13.22 -15.12
C ALA A 109 -17.89 -14.16 -13.91
N GLU A 110 -16.67 -14.53 -13.53
CA GLU A 110 -16.43 -15.05 -12.19
C GLU A 110 -16.51 -13.90 -11.19
N THR A 111 -16.99 -14.17 -9.97
CA THR A 111 -17.23 -13.13 -8.95
C THR A 111 -16.72 -13.59 -7.59
N GLN A 112 -16.00 -12.73 -6.90
CA GLN A 112 -15.54 -12.95 -5.53
C GLN A 112 -15.70 -11.68 -4.68
N ASP A 113 -15.87 -11.83 -3.37
CA ASP A 113 -15.96 -10.70 -2.45
C ASP A 113 -14.57 -10.16 -2.08
N LEU A 114 -14.48 -8.84 -1.91
CA LEU A 114 -13.33 -8.21 -1.27
C LEU A 114 -13.39 -8.53 0.23
N HIS A 115 -12.51 -9.42 0.69
CA HIS A 115 -12.45 -9.90 2.07
C HIS A 115 -11.99 -8.84 3.11
N ALA A 116 -12.34 -7.57 2.94
CA ALA A 116 -11.95 -6.45 3.80
C ALA A 116 -12.37 -6.65 5.27
N HIS A 117 -13.42 -7.43 5.53
CA HIS A 117 -13.87 -7.79 6.87
C HIS A 117 -12.82 -8.56 7.71
N LYS A 118 -11.77 -9.11 7.07
CA LYS A 118 -10.65 -9.76 7.76
C LYS A 118 -9.66 -8.75 8.35
N VAL A 119 -9.60 -7.55 7.78
CA VAL A 119 -8.59 -6.51 8.03
C VAL A 119 -9.08 -5.53 9.11
N THR A 120 -8.17 -5.14 10.01
CA THR A 120 -8.47 -4.18 11.08
C THR A 120 -8.79 -2.81 10.53
N GLY A 121 -9.90 -2.22 10.95
CA GLY A 121 -10.32 -0.87 10.54
C GLY A 121 -10.85 -0.74 9.11
N GLU A 122 -10.91 -1.83 8.34
CA GLU A 122 -11.46 -1.84 6.98
C GLU A 122 -12.86 -2.44 6.97
N HIS A 123 -13.80 -1.74 6.32
CA HIS A 123 -15.24 -2.07 6.36
C HIS A 123 -15.91 -2.03 4.98
N VAL A 124 -15.13 -2.06 3.91
CA VAL A 124 -15.66 -1.99 2.54
C VAL A 124 -16.29 -3.33 2.15
N SER A 125 -17.51 -3.28 1.62
CA SER A 125 -18.18 -4.42 1.00
C SER A 125 -18.21 -4.22 -0.51
N ALA A 126 -17.43 -5.02 -1.23
CA ALA A 126 -17.33 -4.95 -2.68
C ALA A 126 -17.27 -6.37 -3.27
N ASN A 127 -17.74 -6.50 -4.50
CA ASN A 127 -17.46 -7.66 -5.33
C ASN A 127 -16.44 -7.26 -6.40
N TYR A 128 -15.54 -8.17 -6.70
CA TYR A 128 -14.69 -8.11 -7.87
C TYR A 128 -15.09 -9.21 -8.84
N HIS A 129 -14.94 -8.92 -10.12
CA HIS A 129 -15.35 -9.79 -11.19
C HIS A 129 -14.22 -9.92 -12.20
N SER A 130 -14.11 -11.09 -12.83
CA SER A 130 -13.09 -11.37 -13.84
C SER A 130 -13.67 -12.08 -15.05
N VAL A 131 -13.11 -11.77 -16.22
CA VAL A 131 -13.35 -12.47 -17.49
C VAL A 131 -12.06 -12.58 -18.27
N THR A 132 -11.76 -13.76 -18.81
CA THR A 132 -10.78 -13.95 -19.88
C THR A 132 -11.51 -14.23 -21.19
N PHE A 133 -11.40 -13.30 -22.14
CA PHE A 133 -11.92 -13.48 -23.50
C PHE A 133 -10.94 -14.32 -24.30
N GLU A 134 -11.20 -15.61 -24.47
CA GLU A 134 -10.35 -16.50 -25.28
C GLU A 134 -10.79 -16.59 -26.75
N GLY A 135 -9.91 -17.16 -27.58
CA GLY A 135 -10.21 -17.47 -28.99
C GLY A 135 -10.24 -16.22 -29.89
N LEU A 136 -9.53 -15.17 -29.48
CA LEU A 136 -9.40 -13.95 -30.26
C LEU A 136 -8.36 -14.13 -31.38
N MET A 137 -8.56 -13.42 -32.48
CA MET A 137 -7.54 -13.31 -33.54
C MET A 137 -6.35 -12.49 -33.04
N ALA A 138 -5.14 -12.90 -33.43
CA ALA A 138 -3.89 -12.18 -33.16
C ALA A 138 -3.82 -10.85 -33.92
N ASP A 139 -3.00 -9.92 -33.41
CA ASP A 139 -2.81 -8.56 -33.94
C ASP A 139 -4.13 -7.89 -34.36
N THR A 140 -5.13 -7.95 -33.48
CA THR A 140 -6.47 -7.48 -33.78
C THR A 140 -6.96 -6.54 -32.71
N LEU A 141 -7.48 -5.39 -33.13
CA LEU A 141 -8.12 -4.43 -32.24
C LEU A 141 -9.54 -4.91 -31.89
N TYR A 142 -9.81 -5.04 -30.60
CA TYR A 142 -11.12 -5.31 -30.05
C TYR A 142 -11.64 -4.12 -29.25
N ALA A 143 -12.96 -4.02 -29.19
CA ALA A 143 -13.67 -3.21 -28.23
C ALA A 143 -14.30 -4.12 -27.18
N TYR A 144 -14.10 -3.84 -25.91
CA TYR A 144 -14.69 -4.59 -24.81
C TYR A 144 -15.38 -3.67 -23.79
N ARG A 145 -16.30 -4.22 -23.01
CA ARG A 145 -16.92 -3.53 -21.85
C ARG A 145 -17.34 -4.52 -20.79
N VAL A 146 -17.50 -4.05 -19.57
CA VAL A 146 -17.87 -4.85 -18.39
C VAL A 146 -19.16 -4.32 -17.76
N GLY A 147 -19.91 -5.15 -17.04
CA GLY A 147 -21.22 -4.76 -16.52
C GLY A 147 -22.00 -5.92 -15.93
N ASP A 148 -23.31 -5.78 -15.88
CA ASP A 148 -24.24 -6.82 -15.40
C ASP A 148 -25.40 -7.10 -16.39
N GLY A 149 -25.34 -6.53 -17.59
CA GLY A 149 -26.42 -6.59 -18.58
C GLY A 149 -27.28 -5.33 -18.65
N GLU A 150 -27.41 -4.60 -17.55
CA GLU A 150 -28.21 -3.37 -17.45
C GLU A 150 -27.31 -2.13 -17.30
N ARG A 151 -26.33 -2.23 -16.39
CA ARG A 151 -25.31 -1.25 -16.09
C ARG A 151 -24.01 -1.69 -16.73
N TRP A 152 -23.48 -0.85 -17.59
CA TRP A 152 -22.27 -1.11 -18.36
C TRP A 152 -21.25 0.00 -18.14
N SER A 153 -19.97 -0.37 -18.16
CA SER A 153 -18.89 0.57 -18.43
C SER A 153 -19.02 1.16 -19.84
N GLU A 154 -18.21 2.18 -20.12
CA GLU A 154 -17.90 2.54 -21.50
C GLU A 154 -17.19 1.39 -22.25
N TRP A 155 -17.07 1.53 -23.57
CA TRP A 155 -16.29 0.61 -24.39
C TRP A 155 -14.82 1.02 -24.35
N PHE A 156 -13.95 0.07 -24.03
CA PHE A 156 -12.50 0.21 -24.05
C PHE A 156 -11.92 -0.50 -25.28
N HIS A 157 -10.82 0.02 -25.82
CA HIS A 157 -10.08 -0.65 -26.87
C HIS A 157 -8.87 -1.39 -26.30
N ALA A 158 -8.64 -2.60 -26.81
CA ALA A 158 -7.46 -3.40 -26.52
C ALA A 158 -7.06 -4.21 -27.75
N ARG A 159 -5.76 -4.34 -27.98
CA ARG A 159 -5.21 -5.10 -29.12
C ARG A 159 -4.57 -6.38 -28.60
N THR A 160 -4.89 -7.51 -29.23
CA THR A 160 -4.18 -8.76 -29.01
C THR A 160 -2.78 -8.71 -29.64
N ALA A 161 -1.81 -9.37 -29.02
CA ALA A 161 -0.45 -9.45 -29.56
C ALA A 161 -0.40 -10.21 -30.90
N SER A 162 0.69 -10.04 -31.64
CA SER A 162 1.01 -10.89 -32.79
C SER A 162 1.48 -12.27 -32.34
N GLN A 163 1.26 -13.28 -33.20
CA GLN A 163 1.85 -14.61 -33.03
C GLN A 163 3.33 -14.66 -33.43
N GLN A 164 3.82 -13.65 -34.14
CA GLN A 164 5.23 -13.53 -34.54
C GLN A 164 5.89 -12.42 -33.74
N PRO A 165 7.21 -12.54 -33.43
CA PRO A 165 7.96 -11.43 -32.83
C PRO A 165 7.87 -10.17 -33.68
N GLU A 166 7.56 -9.05 -33.04
CA GLU A 166 7.36 -7.72 -33.64
C GLU A 166 7.92 -6.70 -32.63
N PRO A 167 8.35 -5.50 -33.06
CA PRO A 167 8.71 -4.43 -32.14
C PRO A 167 7.52 -4.06 -31.24
N PHE A 168 7.80 -3.83 -29.96
CA PHE A 168 6.81 -3.43 -28.96
C PHE A 168 7.43 -2.42 -27.99
N SER A 169 6.58 -1.70 -27.24
CA SER A 169 7.00 -0.75 -26.21
C SER A 169 6.22 -0.94 -24.92
N PHE A 170 6.87 -0.74 -23.78
CA PHE A 170 6.23 -0.85 -22.48
C PHE A 170 6.74 0.23 -21.52
N VAL A 171 5.91 0.57 -20.53
CA VAL A 171 6.30 1.47 -19.44
C VAL A 171 6.64 0.62 -18.22
N TYR A 172 7.85 0.81 -17.70
CA TYR A 172 8.32 0.20 -16.46
C TYR A 172 8.21 1.19 -15.31
N VAL A 173 7.56 0.76 -14.23
CA VAL A 173 7.28 1.58 -13.04
C VAL A 173 7.37 0.71 -11.78
N GLY A 174 7.67 1.35 -10.66
CA GLY A 174 7.67 0.76 -9.32
C GLY A 174 7.46 1.87 -8.31
N ASP A 175 7.18 1.49 -7.06
CA ASP A 175 7.19 2.42 -5.93
C ASP A 175 6.22 3.60 -6.12
N ALA A 176 5.00 3.31 -6.59
CA ALA A 176 3.96 4.32 -6.76
C ALA A 176 3.49 4.91 -5.41
N GLN A 177 3.83 4.22 -4.31
CA GLN A 177 3.65 4.55 -2.90
C GLN A 177 3.51 6.04 -2.57
N ASN A 178 2.97 6.33 -1.38
CA ASN A 178 2.97 7.65 -0.76
C ASN A 178 2.27 8.75 -1.58
N ASN A 179 1.13 9.21 -1.08
CA ASN A 179 0.32 10.22 -1.78
C ASN A 179 -0.01 9.79 -3.23
N VAL A 180 -0.29 8.49 -3.42
CA VAL A 180 -0.52 7.83 -4.72
C VAL A 180 -1.37 8.71 -5.63
N ARG A 181 -2.50 9.22 -5.16
CA ARG A 181 -3.36 10.06 -5.99
C ARG A 181 -2.67 11.33 -6.52
N SER A 182 -1.92 12.06 -5.71
CA SER A 182 -1.34 13.34 -6.15
C SER A 182 -0.05 13.17 -6.94
N HIS A 183 0.75 12.14 -6.65
CA HIS A 183 2.05 11.94 -7.28
C HIS A 183 1.96 10.95 -8.46
N TRP A 184 1.50 9.73 -8.20
CA TRP A 184 1.41 8.68 -9.22
C TRP A 184 0.55 9.09 -10.41
N SER A 185 -0.59 9.77 -10.20
CA SER A 185 -1.44 10.28 -11.30
C SER A 185 -0.69 11.14 -12.30
N ARG A 186 0.29 11.94 -11.85
CA ARG A 186 1.03 12.85 -12.73
C ARG A 186 2.04 12.08 -13.57
N LEU A 187 2.71 11.11 -12.96
CA LEU A 187 3.74 10.30 -13.58
C LEU A 187 3.13 9.40 -14.66
N ILE A 188 2.14 8.57 -14.31
CA ILE A 188 1.59 7.59 -15.26
C ILE A 188 0.92 8.25 -16.46
N ARG A 189 0.25 9.38 -16.25
CA ARG A 189 -0.42 10.12 -17.33
C ARG A 189 0.58 10.83 -18.24
N GLN A 190 1.69 11.34 -17.68
CA GLN A 190 2.77 11.89 -18.49
C GLN A 190 3.45 10.79 -19.31
N ALA A 191 3.76 9.64 -18.70
CA ALA A 191 4.34 8.49 -19.39
C ALA A 191 3.46 8.02 -20.56
N TYR A 192 2.15 7.89 -20.34
CA TYR A 192 1.19 7.55 -21.40
C TYR A 192 1.08 8.63 -22.48
N THR A 193 1.21 9.91 -22.12
CA THR A 193 1.19 11.01 -23.10
C THR A 193 2.43 11.01 -24.00
N ASP A 194 3.61 10.71 -23.42
CA ASP A 194 4.88 10.71 -24.14
C ASP A 194 5.07 9.46 -25.01
N ALA A 195 4.46 8.34 -24.61
CA ALA A 195 4.43 7.09 -25.36
C ALA A 195 2.99 6.55 -25.41
N PRO A 196 2.13 6.99 -26.33
CA PRO A 196 0.74 6.52 -26.38
C PRO A 196 0.59 5.11 -27.00
N GLU A 197 1.61 4.61 -27.70
CA GLU A 197 1.64 3.28 -28.32
C GLU A 197 2.30 2.24 -27.38
N ILE A 198 1.82 2.17 -26.14
CA ILE A 198 2.28 1.21 -25.13
C ILE A 198 1.51 -0.11 -25.26
N ASP A 199 2.24 -1.22 -25.25
CA ASP A 199 1.72 -2.58 -25.30
C ASP A 199 1.31 -3.11 -23.91
N PHE A 200 2.06 -2.74 -22.86
CA PHE A 200 1.72 -3.08 -21.48
C PHE A 200 2.41 -2.15 -20.46
N LEU A 201 1.87 -2.10 -19.24
CA LEU A 201 2.48 -1.50 -18.06
C LEU A 201 3.13 -2.60 -17.21
N LEU A 202 4.41 -2.46 -16.87
CA LEU A 202 5.13 -3.37 -15.99
C LEU A 202 5.37 -2.69 -14.63
N HIS A 203 4.68 -3.18 -13.59
CA HIS A 203 4.79 -2.71 -12.21
C HIS A 203 5.71 -3.64 -11.41
N ALA A 204 6.79 -3.08 -10.87
CA ALA A 204 7.85 -3.81 -10.18
C ALA A 204 7.64 -3.92 -8.65
N GLY A 205 6.40 -3.83 -8.18
CA GLY A 205 6.04 -3.85 -6.76
C GLY A 205 5.78 -2.47 -6.18
N ASP A 206 5.24 -2.48 -4.96
CA ASP A 206 4.92 -1.32 -4.14
C ASP A 206 3.98 -0.33 -4.86
N LEU A 207 2.82 -0.87 -5.25
CA LEU A 207 1.75 -0.13 -5.92
C LEU A 207 1.03 0.81 -4.94
N VAL A 208 0.98 0.42 -3.67
CA VAL A 208 0.44 1.19 -2.55
C VAL A 208 1.45 1.25 -1.41
N ASP A 209 1.21 2.10 -0.40
CA ASP A 209 2.07 2.19 0.78
C ASP A 209 1.55 1.28 1.91
N ASN A 210 0.24 1.09 1.99
CA ASN A 210 -0.42 0.27 3.01
C ASN A 210 -1.19 -0.87 2.35
N ALA A 211 -0.67 -2.10 2.50
CA ALA A 211 -1.11 -3.31 1.80
C ALA A 211 -2.63 -3.44 1.67
N HIS A 212 -3.38 -3.31 2.77
CA HIS A 212 -4.81 -3.58 2.77
C HIS A 212 -5.71 -2.34 2.59
N ARG A 213 -5.13 -1.14 2.55
CA ARG A 213 -5.89 0.10 2.70
C ARG A 213 -6.70 0.42 1.45
N ASN A 214 -8.03 0.27 1.51
CA ASN A 214 -8.89 0.38 0.32
C ASN A 214 -8.79 1.74 -0.39
N VAL A 215 -8.57 2.80 0.39
CA VAL A 215 -8.42 4.16 -0.15
C VAL A 215 -7.21 4.27 -1.08
N GLU A 216 -6.08 3.61 -0.75
CA GLU A 216 -4.86 3.68 -1.55
C GLU A 216 -4.98 2.89 -2.85
N TRP A 217 -5.57 1.70 -2.81
CA TRP A 217 -5.94 0.96 -4.02
C TRP A 217 -6.91 1.76 -4.90
N GLY A 218 -7.86 2.48 -4.29
CA GLY A 218 -8.76 3.39 -4.99
C GLY A 218 -8.06 4.59 -5.62
N HIS A 219 -7.00 5.08 -4.99
CA HIS A 219 -6.14 6.12 -5.53
C HIS A 219 -5.29 5.62 -6.69
N TRP A 220 -4.71 4.42 -6.58
CA TRP A 220 -3.90 3.81 -7.63
C TRP A 220 -4.74 3.55 -8.90
N ASN A 221 -5.94 2.99 -8.74
CA ASN A 221 -6.88 2.79 -9.85
C ASN A 221 -7.34 4.11 -10.47
N ALA A 222 -7.64 5.13 -9.65
CA ALA A 222 -8.03 6.45 -10.18
C ALA A 222 -6.86 7.19 -10.87
N ALA A 223 -5.63 6.94 -10.45
CA ALA A 223 -4.44 7.52 -11.05
C ALA A 223 -4.26 7.02 -12.49
N GLY A 224 -4.28 5.70 -12.69
CA GLY A 224 -4.19 5.10 -14.02
C GLY A 224 -5.48 5.25 -14.84
N GLY A 225 -6.65 5.14 -14.21
CA GLY A 225 -7.94 5.36 -14.85
C GLY A 225 -8.10 4.54 -16.13
N PHE A 226 -8.54 5.19 -17.21
CA PHE A 226 -8.75 4.55 -18.51
C PHE A 226 -7.48 3.88 -19.07
N ILE A 227 -6.28 4.32 -18.66
CA ILE A 227 -5.01 3.75 -19.15
C ILE A 227 -4.95 2.28 -18.75
N GLN A 228 -5.30 1.94 -17.50
CA GLN A 228 -5.29 0.57 -17.02
C GLN A 228 -6.40 -0.28 -17.65
N SER A 229 -7.46 0.36 -18.13
CA SER A 229 -8.56 -0.31 -18.83
C SER A 229 -8.24 -0.53 -20.33
N MET A 230 -7.24 0.13 -20.90
CA MET A 230 -6.87 -0.05 -22.32
C MET A 230 -5.50 -0.69 -22.52
N VAL A 231 -4.61 -0.55 -21.54
CA VAL A 231 -3.24 -1.06 -21.56
C VAL A 231 -3.12 -2.17 -20.51
N PRO A 232 -2.77 -3.42 -20.91
CA PRO A 232 -2.56 -4.52 -19.99
C PRO A 232 -1.55 -4.17 -18.88
N ASN A 233 -1.86 -4.55 -17.65
CA ASN A 233 -0.97 -4.43 -16.51
C ASN A 233 -0.30 -5.78 -16.27
N ILE A 234 0.98 -5.75 -15.95
CA ILE A 234 1.79 -6.88 -15.48
C ILE A 234 2.39 -6.39 -14.16
N ALA A 235 2.19 -7.12 -13.07
CA ALA A 235 2.62 -6.67 -11.75
C ALA A 235 3.13 -7.83 -10.89
N VAL A 236 4.14 -7.53 -10.08
CA VAL A 236 4.57 -8.40 -8.97
C VAL A 236 4.35 -7.67 -7.66
N PRO A 237 4.04 -8.36 -6.55
CA PRO A 237 3.91 -7.71 -5.25
C PRO A 237 5.29 -7.31 -4.72
N GLY A 238 5.39 -6.14 -4.11
CA GLY A 238 6.51 -5.70 -3.30
C GLY A 238 6.21 -5.86 -1.81
N ASN A 239 7.11 -5.39 -0.95
CA ASN A 239 6.93 -5.52 0.50
C ASN A 239 5.73 -4.71 1.02
N HIS A 240 5.33 -3.64 0.33
CA HIS A 240 4.16 -2.85 0.74
C HIS A 240 2.81 -3.50 0.34
N GLU A 241 2.84 -4.60 -0.41
CA GLU A 241 1.65 -5.43 -0.64
C GLU A 241 1.42 -6.47 0.46
N TYR A 242 2.29 -6.54 1.47
CA TYR A 242 2.20 -7.46 2.60
C TYR A 242 2.01 -6.75 3.93
N ALA A 243 1.07 -7.23 4.74
CA ALA A 243 0.88 -6.81 6.13
C ALA A 243 0.04 -7.83 6.90
N GLY A 244 0.03 -7.73 8.23
CA GLY A 244 -0.91 -8.49 9.06
C GLY A 244 -2.35 -7.98 8.89
N TYR A 245 -3.33 -8.88 8.81
CA TYR A 245 -4.75 -8.51 8.80
C TYR A 245 -5.21 -7.91 10.14
N ARG A 246 -4.67 -8.41 11.26
CA ARG A 246 -5.13 -8.05 12.60
C ARG A 246 -4.00 -7.55 13.45
N SER A 247 -4.21 -6.41 14.11
CA SER A 247 -3.41 -6.00 15.26
C SER A 247 -4.23 -6.11 16.55
N TRP A 248 -3.58 -6.48 17.65
CA TRP A 248 -4.18 -6.54 18.97
C TRP A 248 -3.13 -6.26 20.05
N ARG A 249 -3.56 -5.72 21.19
CA ARG A 249 -2.67 -5.55 22.34
C ARG A 249 -2.59 -6.82 23.17
N ALA A 250 -1.38 -7.26 23.47
CA ALA A 250 -1.10 -8.39 24.33
C ALA A 250 0.01 -8.03 25.33
N ARG A 251 -0.03 -8.61 26.54
CA ARG A 251 1.12 -8.53 27.45
C ARG A 251 2.16 -9.55 27.05
N ASP A 252 3.41 -9.12 26.98
CA ASP A 252 4.54 -9.96 26.60
C ASP A 252 5.75 -9.72 27.51
N THR A 253 6.66 -10.69 27.53
CA THR A 253 7.79 -10.76 28.46
C THR A 253 9.07 -10.22 27.83
N PHE A 254 9.65 -9.20 28.47
CA PHE A 254 10.92 -8.60 28.12
C PHE A 254 11.97 -9.00 29.14
N GLN A 255 13.08 -9.59 28.69
CA GLN A 255 14.17 -9.98 29.60
C GLN A 255 15.15 -8.83 29.73
N VAL A 256 15.67 -8.63 30.93
CA VAL A 256 16.67 -7.61 31.25
C VAL A 256 17.90 -8.33 31.76
N GLU A 257 19.05 -8.04 31.16
CA GLU A 257 20.36 -8.46 31.65
C GLU A 257 21.28 -7.25 31.64
N VAL A 258 21.78 -6.85 32.82
CA VAL A 258 22.61 -5.66 32.97
C VAL A 258 23.77 -5.91 33.92
N GLU A 259 24.96 -5.43 33.58
CA GLU A 259 26.17 -5.54 34.40
C GLU A 259 26.59 -4.17 34.92
N ALA A 260 26.72 -4.03 36.24
CA ALA A 260 27.20 -2.81 36.88
C ALA A 260 28.74 -2.74 36.91
N ASN A 261 29.31 -1.62 36.46
CA ASN A 261 30.75 -1.34 36.55
C ASN A 261 31.01 0.10 37.00
N GLY A 262 31.11 0.30 38.32
CA GLY A 262 31.33 1.63 38.89
C GLY A 262 30.06 2.47 38.84
N GLN A 263 30.10 3.59 38.12
CA GLN A 263 28.94 4.48 37.93
C GLN A 263 28.18 4.22 36.63
N GLU A 264 28.63 3.23 35.85
CA GLU A 264 28.03 2.85 34.57
C GLU A 264 27.45 1.44 34.69
N MET A 265 26.39 1.20 33.93
CA MET A 265 25.76 -0.10 33.77
C MET A 265 25.44 -0.28 32.30
N THR A 266 25.78 -1.45 31.76
CA THR A 266 25.51 -1.79 30.36
C THR A 266 24.88 -3.16 30.27
N GLY A 267 24.02 -3.37 29.28
CA GLY A 267 23.31 -4.62 29.13
C GLY A 267 22.35 -4.59 27.96
N THR A 268 21.35 -5.47 28.03
CA THR A 268 20.31 -5.57 27.01
C THR A 268 18.92 -5.71 27.62
N ILE A 269 17.94 -5.19 26.90
CA ILE A 269 16.55 -5.64 26.98
C ILE A 269 16.35 -6.58 25.79
N LEU A 270 16.00 -7.84 26.04
CA LEU A 270 15.60 -8.76 24.98
C LEU A 270 14.09 -8.66 24.78
N GLU A 271 13.70 -8.34 23.55
CA GLU A 271 12.32 -8.40 23.10
C GLU A 271 11.80 -9.85 23.10
N PRO A 272 10.47 -10.05 23.11
CA PRO A 272 9.88 -11.39 23.07
C PRO A 272 10.29 -12.25 21.87
N ASP A 273 10.67 -11.63 20.75
CA ASP A 273 11.17 -12.32 19.55
C ASP A 273 12.67 -12.65 19.61
N GLY A 274 13.36 -12.21 20.67
CA GLY A 274 14.78 -12.43 20.92
C GLY A 274 15.70 -11.31 20.42
N ASN A 275 15.16 -10.23 19.84
CA ASN A 275 15.97 -9.09 19.42
C ASN A 275 16.53 -8.32 20.63
N PRO A 276 17.85 -8.07 20.70
CA PRO A 276 18.46 -7.34 21.80
C PRO A 276 18.49 -5.83 21.56
N GLU A 277 17.91 -5.08 22.48
CA GLU A 277 18.05 -3.63 22.56
C GLU A 277 19.11 -3.24 23.60
N PRO A 278 20.13 -2.43 23.24
CA PRO A 278 21.17 -2.03 24.18
C PRO A 278 20.58 -1.15 25.28
N LEU A 279 20.93 -1.46 26.53
CA LEU A 279 20.61 -0.68 27.71
C LEU A 279 21.89 -0.13 28.29
N GLU A 280 21.98 1.20 28.37
CA GLU A 280 23.02 1.90 29.11
C GLU A 280 22.39 2.68 30.25
N ALA A 281 23.00 2.67 31.43
CA ALA A 281 22.51 3.43 32.56
C ALA A 281 23.63 4.02 33.41
N THR A 282 23.35 5.16 34.04
CA THR A 282 24.31 5.85 34.92
C THR A 282 23.72 6.11 36.29
N ASN A 283 24.54 5.93 37.33
CA ASN A 283 24.12 6.20 38.71
C ASN A 283 24.55 7.61 39.13
N SER A 284 23.57 8.48 39.42
CA SER A 284 23.79 9.86 39.87
C SER A 284 24.13 9.98 41.37
N GLY A 285 24.03 8.87 42.12
CA GLY A 285 24.30 8.78 43.55
C GLY A 285 25.79 8.67 43.90
N ALA A 286 26.20 9.39 44.94
CA ALA A 286 27.55 9.33 45.51
C ALA A 286 27.73 8.08 46.39
N VAL A 287 27.90 6.90 45.78
CA VAL A 287 28.39 5.68 46.47
C VAL A 287 29.85 5.44 46.05
N PRO A 288 30.77 5.06 46.97
CA PRO A 288 32.20 5.09 46.70
C PRO A 288 32.62 4.18 45.55
N SER A 289 33.61 4.64 44.78
CA SER A 289 34.23 4.07 43.57
C SER A 289 34.90 2.69 43.74
N SER A 290 34.33 1.78 44.53
CA SER A 290 34.83 0.43 44.76
C SER A 290 33.75 -0.63 44.95
N SER A 291 32.47 -0.25 45.11
CA SER A 291 31.39 -1.25 45.20
C SER A 291 30.90 -1.63 43.81
N ARG A 292 31.26 -2.84 43.41
CA ARG A 292 30.74 -3.60 42.28
C ARG A 292 29.24 -3.98 42.41
N SER A 293 28.47 -3.25 43.21
CA SER A 293 27.09 -3.60 43.55
C SER A 293 26.11 -3.01 42.54
N PRO A 294 25.11 -3.78 42.06
CA PRO A 294 24.07 -3.26 41.18
C PRO A 294 22.98 -2.46 41.91
N THR A 295 22.97 -2.42 43.25
CA THR A 295 21.95 -1.71 44.04
C THR A 295 22.04 -0.19 43.85
N GLY A 296 20.90 0.46 43.67
CA GLY A 296 20.78 1.91 43.51
C GLY A 296 19.79 2.30 42.41
N ASP A 297 19.68 3.59 42.19
CA ASP A 297 18.90 4.17 41.10
C ASP A 297 19.83 4.45 39.92
N TRP A 298 19.46 3.92 38.76
CA TRP A 298 20.23 4.04 37.52
C TRP A 298 19.38 4.71 36.45
N ASP A 299 19.78 5.88 35.99
CA ASP A 299 19.11 6.57 34.89
C ASP A 299 19.47 5.83 33.59
N TYR A 300 18.51 5.08 33.05
CA TYR A 300 18.71 4.24 31.88
C TYR A 300 18.28 4.94 30.59
N ASN A 301 18.93 4.53 29.50
CA ASN A 301 18.63 4.89 28.14
C ASN A 301 18.72 3.61 27.29
N VAL A 302 17.64 3.33 26.56
CA VAL A 302 17.53 2.20 25.64
C VAL A 302 17.16 2.73 24.26
N ASP A 303 17.74 2.10 23.24
CA ASP A 303 17.56 2.44 21.82
C ASP A 303 17.67 3.94 21.53
N ASN A 304 18.85 4.51 21.80
CA ASN A 304 19.20 5.89 21.46
C ASN A 304 18.20 6.97 21.95
N GLY A 305 17.51 6.71 23.06
CA GLY A 305 16.58 7.64 23.69
C GLY A 305 15.11 7.35 23.43
N GLU A 306 14.77 6.25 22.76
CA GLU A 306 13.37 5.83 22.62
C GLU A 306 12.74 5.49 23.98
N TYR A 307 13.48 4.77 24.83
CA TYR A 307 13.04 4.46 26.19
C TYR A 307 14.05 4.98 27.21
N VAL A 308 13.61 5.95 28.00
CA VAL A 308 14.37 6.57 29.08
C VAL A 308 13.60 6.51 30.39
N GLY A 309 14.34 6.41 31.50
CA GLY A 309 13.76 6.31 32.83
C GLY A 309 14.78 5.97 33.90
N THR A 310 14.31 5.44 35.03
CA THR A 310 15.15 4.99 36.14
C THR A 310 14.94 3.51 36.42
N LEU A 311 16.04 2.74 36.46
CA LEU A 311 16.09 1.36 36.92
C LEU A 311 16.46 1.38 38.41
N GLN A 312 15.48 1.08 39.24
CA GLN A 312 15.61 1.07 40.70
C GLN A 312 15.92 -0.36 41.15
N ILE A 313 17.07 -0.58 41.78
CA ILE A 313 17.50 -1.90 42.27
C ILE A 313 17.69 -1.83 43.78
N GLU A 314 16.94 -2.64 44.51
CA GLU A 314 16.94 -2.71 45.96
C GLU A 314 17.33 -4.11 46.44
N SER A 315 17.95 -4.20 47.63
CA SER A 315 18.20 -5.47 48.32
C SER A 315 17.83 -5.34 49.79
N ASP A 316 17.10 -6.34 50.30
CA ASP A 316 16.68 -6.41 51.71
C ASP A 316 17.51 -7.41 52.54
N GLY A 317 18.59 -7.95 51.96
CA GLY A 317 19.43 -8.98 52.56
C GLY A 317 18.91 -10.42 52.41
N SER A 318 17.69 -10.61 51.89
CA SER A 318 17.13 -11.92 51.53
C SER A 318 17.01 -12.15 50.02
N GLY A 319 17.05 -11.08 49.22
CA GLY A 319 17.09 -11.12 47.77
C GLY A 319 17.28 -9.73 47.14
N TYR A 320 16.94 -9.63 45.86
CA TYR A 320 16.92 -8.38 45.09
C TYR A 320 15.52 -8.12 44.53
N GLY A 321 15.12 -6.86 44.52
CA GLY A 321 13.98 -6.35 43.77
C GLY A 321 14.47 -5.32 42.76
N ALA A 322 13.86 -5.29 41.58
CA ALA A 322 14.19 -4.30 40.56
C ALA A 322 12.92 -3.79 39.88
N THR A 323 12.89 -2.50 39.55
CA THR A 323 11.74 -1.86 38.88
C THR A 323 12.25 -0.86 37.84
N LEU A 324 11.75 -0.96 36.61
CA LEU A 324 11.93 0.06 35.58
C LEU A 324 10.81 1.10 35.72
N VAL A 325 11.17 2.37 35.85
CA VAL A 325 10.23 3.49 35.94
C VAL A 325 10.48 4.41 34.76
N SER A 326 9.54 4.45 33.80
CA SER A 326 9.63 5.37 32.65
C SER A 326 9.43 6.82 33.06
N GLU A 327 9.85 7.78 32.22
CA GLU A 327 9.67 9.22 32.47
C GLU A 327 8.22 9.65 32.72
N ASP A 328 7.24 8.94 32.14
CA ASP A 328 5.81 9.17 32.40
C ASP A 328 5.32 8.65 33.77
N GLY A 329 6.22 8.06 34.55
CA GLY A 329 5.99 7.53 35.89
C GLY A 329 5.42 6.11 35.94
N ARG A 330 5.31 5.40 34.80
CA ARG A 330 4.86 4.00 34.81
C ARG A 330 5.96 3.08 35.34
N ALA A 331 5.67 2.43 36.47
CA ALA A 331 6.54 1.43 37.07
C ALA A 331 6.28 0.02 36.51
N ARG A 332 7.34 -0.68 36.14
CA ARG A 332 7.36 -2.06 35.63
C ARG A 332 8.29 -2.90 36.52
N PRO A 333 7.76 -3.57 37.57
CA PRO A 333 8.57 -4.41 38.42
C PRO A 333 9.10 -5.61 37.64
N LEU A 334 10.39 -5.91 37.80
CA LEU A 334 10.98 -7.13 37.28
C LEU A 334 10.57 -8.32 38.13
N GLN A 335 10.38 -9.46 37.46
CA GLN A 335 10.08 -10.77 37.99
C GLN A 335 11.31 -11.66 37.83
N ASP A 336 11.40 -12.69 38.69
CA ASP A 336 12.53 -13.63 38.75
C ASP A 336 13.90 -12.94 38.78
N VAL A 337 14.00 -11.86 39.54
CA VAL A 337 15.23 -11.07 39.67
C VAL A 337 16.32 -11.93 40.33
N SER A 338 17.45 -12.03 39.66
CA SER A 338 18.66 -12.70 40.14
C SER A 338 19.86 -11.78 39.98
N VAL A 339 20.81 -11.87 40.91
CA VAL A 339 22.08 -11.16 40.82
C VAL A 339 23.21 -12.16 41.02
N ASP A 340 24.08 -12.28 40.01
CA ASP A 340 25.34 -13.02 40.10
C ASP A 340 26.51 -12.05 39.96
N GLY A 341 27.23 -11.83 41.06
CA GLY A 341 28.27 -10.80 41.14
C GLY A 341 27.69 -9.40 40.90
N ASN A 342 27.94 -8.88 39.70
CA ASN A 342 27.56 -7.53 39.25
C ASN A 342 26.43 -7.56 38.22
N THR A 343 26.03 -8.74 37.78
CA THR A 343 25.07 -8.95 36.71
C THR A 343 23.70 -9.17 37.33
N LEU A 344 22.76 -8.30 37.00
CA LEU A 344 21.35 -8.47 37.31
C LEU A 344 20.65 -9.06 36.09
N THR A 345 19.86 -10.11 36.32
CA THR A 345 18.91 -10.65 35.35
C THR A 345 17.50 -10.59 35.91
N GLY A 346 16.51 -10.45 35.04
CA GLY A 346 15.10 -10.51 35.38
C GLY A 346 14.24 -10.31 34.14
N HIS A 347 12.93 -10.21 34.31
CA HIS A 347 12.04 -9.90 33.20
C HIS A 347 10.83 -9.09 33.64
N PHE A 348 10.26 -8.28 32.75
CA PHE A 348 9.02 -7.55 33.04
C PHE A 348 7.99 -7.78 31.93
N LEU A 349 6.72 -7.53 32.24
CA LEU A 349 5.63 -7.62 31.29
C LEU A 349 5.28 -6.23 30.74
N MET A 350 5.12 -6.12 29.42
CA MET A 350 4.64 -4.90 28.75
C MET A 350 3.50 -5.23 27.80
N GLU A 351 2.48 -4.36 27.75
CA GLU A 351 1.48 -4.42 26.68
C GLU A 351 2.11 -3.92 25.38
N VAL A 352 2.22 -4.83 24.42
CA VAL A 352 2.71 -4.56 23.07
C VAL A 352 1.59 -4.78 22.07
N GLU A 353 1.65 -4.04 20.97
CA GLU A 353 0.84 -4.35 19.81
C GLU A 353 1.45 -5.57 19.10
N LYS A 354 0.62 -6.56 18.85
CA LYS A 354 0.96 -7.76 18.09
C LYS A 354 0.16 -7.73 16.82
N GLU A 355 0.75 -8.26 15.76
CA GLU A 355 0.10 -8.41 14.48
C GLU A 355 -0.02 -9.90 14.10
N SER A 356 -1.05 -10.23 13.34
CA SER A 356 -1.10 -11.53 12.66
C SER A 356 0.05 -11.62 11.66
N PRO A 357 0.52 -12.83 11.30
CA PRO A 357 1.55 -13.01 10.27
C PRO A 357 1.22 -12.20 9.02
N GLU A 358 2.25 -11.70 8.35
CA GLU A 358 2.07 -10.98 7.10
C GLU A 358 1.31 -11.82 6.08
N GLN A 359 0.45 -11.16 5.33
CA GLN A 359 -0.40 -11.74 4.30
C GLN A 359 -0.40 -10.80 3.10
N LEU A 360 -0.49 -11.38 1.91
CA LEU A 360 -0.68 -10.60 0.69
C LEU A 360 -1.97 -9.77 0.80
N SER A 361 -1.95 -8.60 0.17
CA SER A 361 -3.09 -7.70 0.15
C SER A 361 -4.39 -8.41 -0.25
N VAL A 362 -5.45 -8.19 0.54
CA VAL A 362 -6.82 -8.61 0.17
C VAL A 362 -7.30 -8.03 -1.16
N HIS A 363 -6.62 -7.02 -1.71
CA HIS A 363 -6.93 -6.44 -3.02
C HIS A 363 -6.18 -7.12 -4.17
N TRP A 364 -5.08 -7.87 -3.93
CA TRP A 364 -4.21 -8.36 -5.01
C TRP A 364 -4.92 -9.29 -5.99
N HIS A 365 -5.36 -10.47 -5.53
CA HIS A 365 -6.08 -11.45 -6.37
C HIS A 365 -7.40 -10.91 -6.95
N PRO A 366 -8.19 -10.08 -6.24
CA PRO A 366 -9.34 -9.43 -6.87
C PRO A 366 -8.99 -8.42 -7.96
N GLN A 367 -7.86 -7.73 -7.82
CA GLN A 367 -7.47 -6.64 -8.71
C GLN A 367 -6.87 -7.12 -10.03
N PHE A 368 -6.21 -8.26 -10.03
CA PHE A 368 -5.48 -8.77 -11.20
C PHE A 368 -5.97 -10.14 -11.61
N ALA A 369 -5.85 -10.44 -12.90
CA ALA A 369 -5.94 -11.79 -13.43
C ALA A 369 -4.61 -12.09 -14.14
N PHE A 370 -3.77 -12.92 -13.52
CA PHE A 370 -2.43 -13.25 -13.99
C PHE A 370 -2.30 -14.75 -14.28
N PRO A 371 -1.22 -15.18 -14.96
CA PRO A 371 -1.01 -16.60 -15.23
C PRO A 371 -0.75 -17.38 -13.94
N GLU A 372 -1.29 -18.59 -13.87
CA GLU A 372 -1.09 -19.52 -12.75
C GLU A 372 -0.03 -20.58 -13.09
N ASN A 373 0.95 -20.23 -13.92
CA ASN A 373 1.97 -21.14 -14.44
C ASN A 373 3.28 -21.15 -13.63
N GLY A 374 3.21 -20.64 -12.40
CA GLY A 374 4.30 -20.67 -11.42
C GLY A 374 4.28 -21.89 -10.51
N PRO A 375 5.06 -21.87 -9.41
CA PRO A 375 5.00 -22.88 -8.36
C PRO A 375 3.62 -22.95 -7.69
N GLU A 376 3.24 -24.14 -7.24
CA GLU A 376 2.02 -24.37 -6.45
C GLU A 376 2.04 -23.51 -5.17
N GLY A 377 0.93 -22.82 -4.90
CA GLY A 377 0.79 -21.90 -3.76
C GLY A 377 1.32 -20.49 -3.98
N MET A 378 1.83 -20.18 -5.19
CA MET A 378 2.29 -18.84 -5.59
C MET A 378 1.56 -18.32 -6.83
N GLU A 379 0.36 -18.83 -7.09
CA GLU A 379 -0.49 -18.44 -8.21
C GLU A 379 -0.63 -16.90 -8.27
N GLU A 380 -0.55 -16.33 -9.47
CA GLU A 380 -0.69 -14.89 -9.72
C GLU A 380 0.31 -13.96 -9.00
N THR A 381 1.32 -14.50 -8.32
CA THR A 381 2.40 -13.73 -7.70
C THR A 381 3.78 -14.15 -8.18
N VAL A 382 3.92 -15.42 -8.59
CA VAL A 382 5.06 -15.92 -9.35
C VAL A 382 4.53 -16.52 -10.63
N TYR A 383 4.92 -15.96 -11.76
CA TYR A 383 4.40 -16.38 -13.06
C TYR A 383 5.36 -15.99 -14.18
N HIS A 384 5.10 -16.52 -15.37
CA HIS A 384 5.75 -16.04 -16.58
C HIS A 384 4.73 -15.83 -17.69
N LEU A 385 5.03 -14.92 -18.60
CA LEU A 385 4.30 -14.75 -19.85
C LEU A 385 5.26 -14.45 -20.99
N ASP A 386 4.86 -14.83 -22.19
CA ASP A 386 5.61 -14.56 -23.41
C ASP A 386 4.86 -13.47 -24.20
N TYR A 387 5.54 -12.37 -24.52
CA TYR A 387 5.01 -11.27 -25.31
C TYR A 387 6.00 -10.91 -26.42
N GLN A 388 5.56 -11.02 -27.67
CA GLN A 388 6.36 -10.63 -28.85
C GLN A 388 7.80 -11.21 -28.88
N GLY A 389 7.96 -12.46 -28.43
CA GLY A 389 9.26 -13.14 -28.37
C GLY A 389 10.11 -12.83 -27.13
N MET A 390 9.63 -11.98 -26.22
CA MET A 390 10.22 -11.74 -24.90
C MET A 390 9.48 -12.55 -23.84
N ARG A 391 10.21 -13.24 -22.97
CA ARG A 391 9.65 -13.82 -21.74
C ARG A 391 9.78 -12.83 -20.59
N VAL A 392 8.66 -12.51 -19.95
CA VAL A 392 8.62 -11.80 -18.66
C VAL A 392 8.44 -12.85 -17.57
N VAL A 393 9.25 -12.78 -16.51
CA VAL A 393 9.14 -13.65 -15.33
C VAL A 393 8.93 -12.74 -14.13
N GLY A 394 7.77 -12.87 -13.49
CA GLY A 394 7.45 -12.23 -12.23
C GLY A 394 7.87 -13.13 -11.07
N LEU A 395 8.61 -12.58 -10.12
CA LEU A 395 9.05 -13.28 -8.91
C LEU A 395 8.56 -12.51 -7.69
N ASN A 396 8.08 -13.23 -6.70
CA ASN A 396 7.61 -12.70 -5.43
C ASN A 396 8.68 -13.00 -4.37
N SER A 397 9.58 -12.04 -4.14
CA SER A 397 10.65 -12.20 -3.14
C SER A 397 10.14 -12.15 -1.71
N GLU A 398 8.95 -11.58 -1.49
CA GLU A 398 8.38 -11.42 -0.16
C GLU A 398 7.79 -12.73 0.37
N ALA A 399 7.16 -13.52 -0.51
CA ALA A 399 6.71 -14.86 -0.15
C ALA A 399 7.87 -15.75 0.38
N ALA A 400 9.10 -15.56 -0.11
CA ALA A 400 10.27 -16.30 0.37
C ALA A 400 10.69 -15.95 1.81
N LYS A 401 10.19 -14.85 2.38
CA LYS A 401 10.40 -14.50 3.79
C LYS A 401 9.40 -15.19 4.72
N MET A 402 8.35 -15.81 4.17
CA MET A 402 7.21 -16.37 4.91
C MET A 402 7.28 -17.89 5.10
N ASP A 403 8.19 -18.56 4.39
CA ASP A 403 8.57 -19.97 4.56
C ASP A 403 9.68 -20.14 5.61
#